data_AF-A0A2V8IR37-F1
#
_entry.id   AF-A0A2V8IR37-F1
#
_cell.length_a   1.000
_cell.length_b   1.000
_cell.length_c   1.000
_cell.angle_alpha   90.00
_cell.angle_beta   90.00
_cell.angle_gamma   90.00
#
_symmetry.space_group_name_H-M   'P 1'
#
loop_
_entity.id
_entity.type
_entity.pdbx_description
1 polymer ?
#
loop_
_entity_poly.entity_id
_entity_poly.type
_entity_poly.pdbx_seq_one_letter_code
_entity_poly.pdbx_strand_id
1 'polypeptide(L)'
;MRLLRRRLACSFCGKPDSEVAKLVAGPRVFICDACVAIAQRLMDETGDTTPSQNVRGGGLLQRIVVRIRAAVRGVSDSRMTQPAPARAARYSEN
;
A
#
# COMPACT_ATOMS: atom_id res chain seq x y z
N MET A 1 -34.30 5.58 -21.97
CA MET A 1 -32.86 5.30 -21.73
C MET A 1 -32.74 4.32 -20.57
N ARG A 2 -32.47 3.04 -20.83
CA ARG A 2 -32.22 2.06 -19.75
C ARG A 2 -30.82 2.32 -19.20
N LEU A 3 -30.74 2.98 -18.06
CA LEU A 3 -29.53 3.10 -17.25
C LEU A 3 -29.09 1.69 -16.90
N LEU A 4 -28.11 1.13 -17.63
CA LEU A 4 -27.39 -0.04 -17.17
C LEU A 4 -26.64 0.37 -15.90
N ARG A 5 -27.29 0.24 -14.75
CA ARG A 5 -26.61 0.16 -13.45
C ARG A 5 -25.69 -1.06 -13.55
N ARG A 6 -24.46 -0.84 -14.01
CA ARG A 6 -23.39 -1.81 -13.85
C ARG A 6 -23.26 -2.01 -12.35
N ARG A 7 -23.72 -3.16 -11.87
CA ARG A 7 -23.57 -3.56 -10.47
C ARG A 7 -22.07 -3.54 -10.17
N LEU A 8 -21.65 -2.62 -9.31
CA LEU A 8 -20.28 -2.55 -8.86
C LEU A 8 -20.08 -3.69 -7.88
N ALA A 9 -19.09 -4.53 -8.11
CA ALA A 9 -18.81 -5.69 -7.28
C ALA A 9 -17.33 -5.70 -6.89
N CYS A 10 -17.04 -6.17 -5.69
CA CYS A 10 -15.68 -6.36 -5.22
C CYS A 10 -14.96 -7.39 -6.12
N SER A 11 -13.78 -7.03 -6.62
CA SER A 11 -12.97 -7.91 -7.47
C SER A 11 -12.39 -9.12 -6.72
N PHE A 12 -12.41 -9.10 -5.39
CA PHE A 12 -11.83 -10.16 -4.54
C PHE A 12 -12.86 -11.16 -4.03
N CYS A 13 -14.00 -10.69 -3.52
CA CYS A 13 -15.05 -11.56 -2.96
C CYS A 13 -16.29 -11.68 -3.85
N GLY A 14 -16.40 -10.90 -4.93
CA GLY A 14 -17.53 -10.92 -5.85
C GLY A 14 -18.82 -10.27 -5.33
N LYS A 15 -18.84 -9.80 -4.06
CA LYS A 15 -20.03 -9.20 -3.47
C LYS A 15 -20.37 -7.85 -4.12
N PRO A 16 -21.67 -7.56 -4.38
CA PRO A 16 -22.10 -6.27 -4.90
C PRO A 16 -21.98 -5.17 -3.84
N ASP A 17 -21.99 -3.91 -4.30
CA ASP A 17 -22.02 -2.71 -3.47
C ASP A 17 -23.18 -2.67 -2.46
N SER A 18 -24.29 -3.35 -2.76
CA SER A 18 -25.45 -3.47 -1.85
C SER A 18 -25.20 -4.38 -0.63
N GLU A 19 -24.20 -5.27 -0.70
CA GLU A 19 -23.92 -6.25 0.37
C GLU A 19 -22.70 -5.89 1.22
N VAL A 20 -22.00 -4.80 0.90
CA VAL A 20 -20.80 -4.35 1.60
C VAL A 20 -21.01 -2.94 2.12
N ALA A 21 -20.46 -2.64 3.29
CA ALA A 21 -20.65 -1.32 3.89
C ALA A 21 -19.91 -0.23 3.12
N LYS A 22 -18.73 -0.56 2.56
CA LYS A 22 -17.93 0.35 1.72
C LYS A 22 -17.30 -0.43 0.58
N LEU A 23 -17.40 0.13 -0.63
CA LEU A 23 -16.71 -0.36 -1.83
C LEU A 23 -15.85 0.76 -2.40
N VAL A 24 -14.54 0.55 -2.47
CA VAL A 24 -13.57 1.51 -3.01
C VAL A 24 -13.34 1.20 -4.48
N ALA A 25 -13.54 2.20 -5.34
CA ALA A 25 -13.29 2.11 -6.78
C ALA A 25 -11.90 2.65 -7.14
N GLY A 26 -11.05 1.78 -7.68
CA GLY A 26 -9.79 2.15 -8.32
C GLY A 26 -9.89 2.11 -9.85
N PRO A 27 -8.84 2.52 -10.57
CA PRO A 27 -8.76 2.32 -12.01
C PRO A 27 -8.78 0.82 -12.32
N ARG A 28 -9.92 0.32 -12.81
CA ARG A 28 -10.19 -1.08 -13.21
C ARG A 28 -10.27 -2.13 -12.08
N VAL A 29 -10.23 -1.75 -10.81
CA VAL A 29 -10.34 -2.68 -9.67
C VAL A 29 -11.27 -2.11 -8.60
N PHE A 30 -12.01 -2.98 -7.93
CA PHE A 30 -12.89 -2.61 -6.82
C PHE A 30 -12.59 -3.49 -5.61
N ILE A 31 -12.53 -2.89 -4.41
CA ILE A 31 -12.25 -3.63 -3.17
C ILE A 31 -13.20 -3.18 -2.06
N CYS A 32 -13.78 -4.13 -1.32
CA CYS A 32 -14.63 -3.83 -0.17
C CYS A 32 -13.87 -3.77 1.15
N ASP A 33 -14.48 -3.16 2.16
CA ASP A 33 -13.98 -3.05 3.52
C ASP A 33 -13.60 -4.40 4.15
N ALA A 34 -14.45 -5.42 3.99
CA ALA A 34 -14.15 -6.76 4.50
C ALA A 34 -12.88 -7.36 3.89
N CYS A 35 -12.68 -7.21 2.57
CA CYS A 35 -11.47 -7.69 1.89
C CYS A 35 -10.22 -6.92 2.32
N VAL A 36 -10.33 -5.61 2.57
CA VAL A 36 -9.21 -4.81 3.12
C VAL A 36 -8.83 -5.31 4.51
N ALA A 37 -9.80 -5.59 5.38
CA ALA A 37 -9.52 -6.10 6.73
C ALA A 37 -8.83 -7.47 6.71
N ILE A 38 -9.25 -8.37 5.80
CA ILE A 38 -8.58 -9.67 5.60
C ILE A 38 -7.15 -9.46 5.11
N ALA A 39 -6.95 -8.59 4.10
CA ALA A 39 -5.63 -8.31 3.57
C ALA A 39 -4.68 -7.74 4.64
N GLN A 40 -5.17 -6.85 5.51
CA GLN A 40 -4.40 -6.31 6.63
C GLN A 40 -3.98 -7.39 7.62
N ARG A 41 -4.89 -8.31 7.98
CA ARG A 41 -4.56 -9.44 8.87
C ARG A 41 -3.47 -10.32 8.29
N LEU A 42 -3.59 -10.68 7.01
CA LEU A 42 -2.58 -11.49 6.31
C LEU A 42 -1.20 -10.79 6.28
N MET A 43 -1.18 -9.47 6.08
CA MET A 43 0.05 -8.66 6.09
C MET A 43 0.67 -8.60 7.50
N ASP A 44 -0.16 -8.42 8.52
CA ASP A 44 0.29 -8.36 9.91
C ASP A 44 0.81 -9.74 10.41
N GLU A 45 0.24 -10.84 9.91
CA GLU A 45 0.70 -12.21 10.19
C GLU A 45 2.03 -12.56 9.47
N THR A 46 2.31 -11.92 8.33
CA THR A 46 3.56 -12.08 7.55
C THR A 46 4.51 -10.91 7.77
N GLY A 47 4.82 -10.63 9.04
CA GLY A 47 5.57 -9.47 9.52
C GLY A 47 7.00 -9.22 8.99
N ASP A 48 7.44 -9.83 7.89
CA ASP A 48 8.80 -9.70 7.36
C ASP A 48 8.92 -9.69 5.81
N THR A 49 7.87 -9.28 5.09
CA THR A 49 8.08 -8.78 3.73
C THR A 49 7.87 -7.28 3.71
N THR A 50 8.93 -6.56 4.10
CA THR A 50 9.05 -5.12 3.89
C THR A 50 8.46 -4.75 2.52
N PRO A 51 7.57 -3.74 2.44
CA PRO A 51 7.13 -3.24 1.15
C PRO A 51 8.36 -2.61 0.51
N SER A 52 9.04 -3.39 -0.33
CA SER A 52 10.01 -2.91 -1.29
C SER A 52 9.25 -2.00 -2.26
N GLN A 53 8.97 -0.78 -1.82
CA GLN A 53 8.54 0.32 -2.67
C GLN A 53 9.76 0.79 -3.47
N ASN A 54 10.31 -0.13 -4.26
CA ASN A 54 11.04 0.19 -5.45
C ASN A 54 10.03 0.32 -6.59
N VAL A 55 9.12 1.29 -6.47
CA VAL A 55 8.39 1.78 -7.64
C VAL A 55 9.45 2.51 -8.47
N ARG A 56 10.12 1.76 -9.35
CA ARG A 56 11.09 2.28 -10.33
C ARG A 56 10.33 3.06 -11.41
N GLY A 57 9.74 4.19 -11.01
CA GLY A 57 9.49 5.32 -11.91
C GLY A 57 10.84 5.95 -12.26
N GLY A 58 11.63 5.24 -13.05
CA GLY A 58 12.97 5.66 -13.46
C GLY A 58 12.91 6.75 -14.53
N GLY A 59 12.51 7.96 -14.16
CA GLY A 59 12.67 9.13 -15.04
C GLY A 59 14.15 9.44 -15.30
N LEU A 60 14.42 10.27 -16.32
CA LEU A 60 15.77 10.77 -16.63
C LEU A 60 16.43 11.40 -15.40
N LEU A 61 15.65 12.10 -14.57
CA LEU A 61 16.11 12.68 -13.30
C LEU A 61 16.59 11.62 -12.31
N GLN A 62 15.92 10.47 -12.21
CA GLN A 62 16.38 9.37 -11.33
C GLN A 62 17.74 8.83 -11.80
N ARG A 63 17.96 8.73 -13.13
CA ARG A 63 19.26 8.32 -13.70
C ARG A 63 20.35 9.34 -13.40
N ILE A 64 20.03 10.63 -13.52
CA ILE A 64 20.95 11.73 -13.21
C ILE A 64 21.28 11.71 -11.71
N VAL A 65 20.29 11.59 -10.83
CA VAL A 65 20.49 11.56 -9.37
C VAL A 65 21.30 10.34 -8.92
N VAL A 66 21.13 9.16 -9.51
CA VAL A 66 21.98 7.98 -9.19
C VAL A 66 23.43 8.22 -9.59
N ARG A 67 23.67 8.83 -10.76
CA ARG A 67 25.02 9.15 -11.22
C ARG A 67 25.67 10.25 -10.38
N ILE A 68 24.93 11.30 -10.03
CA ILE A 68 25.40 12.37 -9.14
C ILE A 68 25.68 11.80 -7.74
N ARG A 69 24.77 11.01 -7.16
CA ARG A 69 24.99 10.37 -5.83
C ARG A 69 26.18 9.41 -5.81
N ALA A 70 26.52 8.78 -6.94
CA ALA A 70 27.72 7.96 -7.08
C ALA A 70 28.99 8.82 -7.18
N ALA A 71 28.90 9.99 -7.80
CA ALA A 71 30.02 10.92 -7.91
C ALA A 71 30.26 11.74 -6.62
N VAL A 72 29.23 11.99 -5.80
CA VAL A 72 29.31 12.83 -4.61
C VAL A 72 29.71 12.05 -3.34
N ARG A 73 29.49 10.72 -3.29
CA ARG A 73 29.72 9.95 -2.05
C ARG A 73 31.14 9.41 -1.93
N GLY A 74 32.06 10.31 -1.60
CA GLY A 74 33.18 9.99 -0.72
C GLY A 74 32.80 10.29 0.73
N VAL A 75 32.81 9.26 1.58
CA VAL A 75 32.74 9.31 3.07
C VAL A 75 31.34 9.48 3.72
N SER A 76 31.14 8.67 4.77
CA SER A 76 30.06 8.67 5.79
C SER A 76 28.79 7.87 5.51
N ASP A 77 28.95 6.55 5.41
CA ASP A 77 27.98 5.58 5.92
C ASP A 77 27.87 5.72 7.45
N SER A 78 27.00 6.61 7.91
CA SER A 78 26.44 6.57 9.26
C SER A 78 25.02 6.02 9.17
N ARG A 79 24.94 4.71 9.33
CA ARG A 79 23.72 3.96 9.64
C ARG A 79 22.90 4.71 10.69
N MET A 80 21.79 5.31 10.27
CA MET A 80 20.57 5.26 11.06
C MET A 80 19.44 4.87 10.11
N THR A 81 19.46 3.57 9.82
CA THR A 81 18.28 2.77 9.55
C THR A 81 17.10 3.30 10.37
N GLN A 82 15.97 3.43 9.67
CA GLN A 82 14.65 3.69 10.21
C GLN A 82 14.47 3.13 11.64
N PRO A 83 14.11 3.92 12.65
CA PRO A 83 13.48 3.34 13.83
C PRO A 83 12.15 2.72 13.37
N ALA A 84 11.92 1.48 13.79
CA ALA A 84 10.70 0.72 13.58
C ALA A 84 9.45 1.58 13.85
N PRO A 85 8.32 1.36 13.16
CA PRO A 85 7.08 2.01 13.54
C PRO A 85 6.75 1.63 14.98
N ALA A 86 6.60 2.63 15.85
CA ALA A 86 6.10 2.49 17.21
C ALA A 86 4.63 2.05 17.20
N ARG A 87 4.38 0.78 16.87
CA ARG A 87 3.15 0.04 17.19
C ARG A 87 3.39 -0.63 18.54
N ALA A 88 3.00 0.03 19.63
CA ALA A 88 2.53 -0.56 20.90
C ALA A 88 2.58 0.48 22.04
N ALA A 89 1.49 1.23 22.24
CA ALA A 89 1.03 1.68 23.56
C ALA A 89 -0.28 2.49 23.40
N ARG A 90 -1.28 2.16 24.22
CA ARG A 90 -2.62 2.76 24.38
C ARG A 90 -3.77 2.11 23.60
N TYR A 91 -4.00 0.83 23.90
CA TYR A 91 -5.36 0.40 24.25
C TYR A 91 -5.30 -0.13 25.68
N SER A 92 -5.48 0.78 26.63
CA SER A 92 -5.75 0.48 28.05
C SER A 92 -7.00 1.29 28.39
N GLU A 93 -8.01 0.54 28.81
CA GLU A 93 -9.17 0.90 29.62
C GLU A 93 -9.84 2.26 29.38
N ASN A 94 -11.00 2.21 28.69
CA ASN A 94 -12.24 2.68 29.30
C ASN A 94 -13.44 1.93 28.73
#